data_AF-A0AA49Q5V6-F1
#
_entry.id   AF-A0AA49Q5V6-F1
#
_cell.length_a   1.000
_cell.length_b   1.000
_cell.length_c   1.000
_cell.angle_alpha   90.00
_cell.angle_beta   90.00
_cell.angle_gamma   90.00
#
_symmetry.space_group_name_H-M   'P 1'
#
loop_
_entity.id
_entity.type
_entity.pdbx_description
1 polymer ?
#
loop_
_entity_poly.entity_id
_entity_poly.type
_entity_poly.pdbx_seq_one_letter_code
_entity_poly.pdbx_strand_id
1 'polypeptide(L)'
;MALPFTAAWRAARERDRRAKLVAEGLGREPDAGDVAWLAEAAAGGDEDHARWELRYARAAIGLLLAQRDALDDRTAAELAAAIGVMLDRDPRIAEDRRDLAASQFNERLLAYREAFQLRSGPITSADAVGRCLLAFASDGARTAGAPLAYAIELLERYAAEASALLAKAYGEVQLPEDVPPSVLRASQGG
;
A
#
# COMPACT_ATOMS: atom_id res chain seq x y z
N MET A 1 -14.88 33.06 21.02
CA MET A 1 -15.18 31.67 21.46
C MET A 1 -15.61 30.90 20.22
N ALA A 2 -14.73 30.10 19.61
CA ALA A 2 -15.08 29.34 18.39
C ALA A 2 -15.92 28.12 18.77
N LEU A 3 -17.07 27.94 18.12
CA LEU A 3 -17.99 26.84 18.43
C LEU A 3 -17.28 25.49 18.19
N PRO A 4 -17.42 24.49 19.09
CA PRO A 4 -16.70 23.21 19.04
C PRO A 4 -16.96 22.44 17.73
N PHE A 5 -18.14 22.64 17.12
CA PHE A 5 -18.48 22.11 15.80
C PHE A 5 -17.50 22.54 14.70
N THR A 6 -16.96 23.77 14.78
CA THR A 6 -16.00 24.29 13.79
C THR A 6 -14.60 23.67 13.92
N ALA A 7 -14.22 23.25 15.13
CA ALA A 7 -12.92 22.62 15.38
C ALA A 7 -12.93 21.15 14.92
N ALA A 8 -13.97 20.41 15.29
CA ALA A 8 -14.16 19.03 14.84
C ALA A 8 -14.29 18.93 13.31
N TRP A 9 -15.06 19.83 12.70
CA TRP A 9 -15.18 19.91 11.24
C TRP A 9 -13.84 20.22 10.56
N ARG A 10 -13.06 21.19 11.09
CA ARG A 10 -11.72 21.51 10.56
C ARG A 10 -10.78 20.32 10.66
N ALA A 11 -10.78 19.62 11.79
CA ALA A 11 -9.97 18.42 11.98
C ALA A 11 -10.36 17.30 11.01
N ALA A 12 -11.66 17.05 10.81
CA ALA A 12 -12.12 16.06 9.84
C ALA A 12 -11.69 16.41 8.40
N ARG A 13 -11.78 17.68 8.01
CA ARG A 13 -11.31 18.13 6.68
C ARG A 13 -9.80 18.06 6.52
N GLU A 14 -9.06 18.31 7.59
CA GLU A 14 -7.61 18.16 7.61
C GLU A 14 -7.22 16.71 7.33
N ARG A 15 -7.88 15.76 8.01
CA ARG A 15 -7.66 14.33 7.82
C ARG A 15 -8.01 13.86 6.41
N ASP A 16 -9.18 14.25 5.91
CA ASP A 16 -9.59 13.98 4.52
C ASP A 16 -8.57 14.50 3.51
N ARG A 17 -8.04 15.72 3.71
CA ARG A 17 -7.00 16.29 2.83
C ARG A 17 -5.70 15.49 2.88
N ARG A 18 -5.27 15.07 4.08
CA ARG A 18 -4.06 14.24 4.26
C ARG A 18 -4.20 12.89 3.57
N ALA A 19 -5.35 12.23 3.73
CA ALA A 19 -5.63 10.95 3.09
C ALA A 19 -5.58 11.06 1.57
N LYS A 20 -6.20 12.10 1.00
CA LYS A 20 -6.14 12.39 -0.45
C LYS A 20 -4.72 12.65 -0.94
N LEU A 21 -3.94 13.44 -0.21
CA LEU A 21 -2.54 13.72 -0.56
C LEU A 21 -1.70 12.44 -0.61
N VAL A 22 -1.89 11.54 0.36
CA VAL A 22 -1.19 10.25 0.36
C VAL A 22 -1.68 9.38 -0.79
N ALA A 23 -2.99 9.24 -1.00
CA ALA A 23 -3.55 8.48 -2.11
C ALA A 23 -3.04 8.97 -3.47
N GLU A 24 -3.05 10.28 -3.72
CA GLU A 24 -2.48 10.89 -4.93
C GLU A 24 -0.98 10.59 -5.09
N GLY A 25 -0.23 10.58 -3.98
CA GLY A 25 1.18 10.19 -3.97
C GLY A 25 1.39 8.72 -4.35
N LEU A 26 0.55 7.83 -3.84
CA LEU A 26 0.59 6.39 -4.15
C LEU A 26 0.12 6.08 -5.58
N GLY A 27 -0.81 6.88 -6.13
CA GLY A 27 -1.33 6.75 -7.48
C GLY A 27 -0.49 7.42 -8.57
N ARG A 28 0.71 7.93 -8.25
CA ARG A 28 1.61 8.50 -9.26
C ARG A 28 2.03 7.46 -10.29
N GLU A 29 2.36 7.96 -11.47
CA GLU A 29 2.90 7.16 -12.56
C GLU A 29 4.15 6.40 -12.08
N PRO A 30 4.22 5.07 -12.32
CA PRO A 30 5.44 4.30 -12.09
C PRO A 30 6.59 4.78 -13.00
N ASP A 31 7.83 4.51 -12.59
CA ASP A 31 9.00 4.83 -13.43
C ASP A 31 8.97 4.02 -14.74
N ALA A 32 9.33 4.65 -15.85
CA ALA A 32 9.28 4.03 -17.17
C ALA A 32 10.20 2.79 -17.27
N GLY A 33 11.34 2.79 -16.58
CA GLY A 33 12.24 1.65 -16.51
C GLY A 33 11.64 0.48 -15.73
N ASP A 34 10.99 0.75 -14.60
CA ASP A 34 10.29 -0.27 -13.81
C ASP A 34 9.13 -0.89 -14.61
N VAL A 35 8.40 -0.08 -15.38
CA VAL A 35 7.31 -0.53 -16.27
C VAL A 35 7.86 -1.43 -17.37
N ALA A 36 8.88 -0.97 -18.11
CA ALA A 36 9.48 -1.73 -19.19
C ALA A 36 10.05 -3.07 -18.69
N TRP A 37 10.71 -3.05 -17.53
CA TRP A 37 11.21 -4.26 -16.89
C TRP A 37 10.09 -5.24 -16.56
N LEU A 38 9.00 -4.79 -15.90
CA LEU A 38 7.93 -5.69 -15.50
C LEU A 38 7.17 -6.23 -16.73
N ALA A 39 7.02 -5.41 -17.77
CA ALA A 39 6.43 -5.80 -19.03
C ALA A 39 7.21 -6.96 -19.69
N GLU A 40 8.53 -6.84 -19.76
CA GLU A 40 9.42 -7.87 -20.28
C GLU A 40 9.44 -9.13 -19.39
N ALA A 41 9.55 -8.94 -18.07
CA ALA A 41 9.76 -10.02 -17.12
C ALA A 41 8.52 -10.88 -16.86
N ALA A 42 7.32 -10.30 -16.95
CA ALA A 42 6.08 -10.97 -16.53
C ALA A 42 4.86 -10.69 -17.41
N ALA A 43 4.71 -9.49 -18.00
CA ALA A 43 3.48 -9.12 -18.73
C ALA A 43 3.49 -9.44 -20.23
N GLY A 44 4.42 -10.26 -20.73
CA GLY A 44 4.48 -10.61 -22.15
C GLY A 44 4.71 -9.43 -23.08
N GLY A 45 5.35 -8.36 -22.58
CA GLY A 45 5.56 -7.10 -23.29
C GLY A 45 4.43 -6.07 -23.14
N ASP A 46 3.37 -6.36 -22.36
CA ASP A 46 2.28 -5.42 -22.11
C ASP A 46 2.67 -4.38 -21.05
N GLU A 47 3.14 -3.22 -21.51
CA GLU A 47 3.49 -2.09 -20.63
C GLU A 47 2.29 -1.47 -19.94
N ASP A 48 1.09 -1.52 -20.53
CA ASP A 48 -0.11 -0.94 -19.91
C ASP A 48 -0.57 -1.80 -18.74
N HIS A 49 -0.54 -3.13 -18.90
CA HIS A 49 -0.78 -4.06 -17.80
C HIS A 49 0.27 -3.90 -16.70
N ALA A 50 1.55 -3.88 -17.05
CA ALA A 50 2.64 -3.69 -16.09
C ALA A 50 2.47 -2.38 -15.28
N ARG A 51 2.11 -1.29 -15.95
CA ARG A 51 1.83 0.00 -15.33
C ARG A 51 0.67 -0.06 -14.33
N TRP A 52 -0.40 -0.78 -14.66
CA TRP A 52 -1.52 -0.99 -13.73
C TRP A 52 -1.13 -1.80 -12.51
N GLU A 53 -0.40 -2.90 -12.70
CA GLU A 53 0.04 -3.74 -11.58
C GLU A 53 0.98 -2.99 -10.63
N LEU A 54 1.88 -2.14 -11.14
CA LEU A 54 2.73 -1.31 -10.31
C LEU A 54 1.95 -0.25 -9.51
N ARG A 55 0.91 0.36 -10.10
CA ARG A 55 0.02 1.27 -9.36
C ARG A 55 -0.75 0.55 -8.26
N TYR A 56 -1.30 -0.62 -8.55
CA TYR A 56 -2.00 -1.43 -7.55
C TYR A 56 -1.06 -1.88 -6.43
N ALA A 57 0.15 -2.34 -6.76
CA ALA A 57 1.15 -2.73 -5.79
C ALA A 57 1.53 -1.56 -4.85
N ARG A 58 1.83 -0.38 -5.41
CA ARG A 58 2.16 0.81 -4.61
C ARG A 58 1.01 1.23 -3.69
N ALA A 59 -0.22 1.28 -4.20
CA ALA A 59 -1.40 1.63 -3.40
C ALA A 59 -1.71 0.59 -2.31
N ALA A 60 -1.60 -0.71 -2.63
CA ALA A 60 -1.84 -1.79 -1.68
C ALA A 60 -0.79 -1.78 -0.55
N ILE A 61 0.50 -1.67 -0.89
CA ILE A 61 1.59 -1.57 0.09
C ILE A 61 1.38 -0.36 1.00
N GLY A 62 1.07 0.81 0.43
CA GLY A 62 0.82 2.01 1.22
C GLY A 62 -0.34 1.85 2.21
N LEU A 63 -1.42 1.19 1.81
CA LEU A 63 -2.53 0.88 2.70
C LEU A 63 -2.16 -0.13 3.79
N LEU A 64 -1.39 -1.17 3.45
CA LEU A 64 -0.93 -2.17 4.42
C LEU A 64 0.04 -1.57 5.45
N LEU A 65 0.92 -0.65 5.03
CA LEU A 65 1.80 0.06 5.95
C LEU A 65 1.00 1.00 6.87
N ALA A 66 0.01 1.71 6.34
CA ALA A 66 -0.90 2.52 7.17
C ALA A 66 -1.65 1.68 8.22
N GLN A 67 -1.99 0.41 7.90
CA GLN A 67 -2.58 -0.53 8.85
C GLN A 67 -1.56 -1.04 9.88
N ARG A 68 -0.36 -1.41 9.44
CA ARG A 68 0.68 -1.99 10.30
C ARG A 68 1.21 -0.99 11.32
N ASP A 69 1.50 0.21 10.84
CA ASP A 69 2.16 1.24 11.62
C ASP A 69 1.18 1.97 12.55
N ALA A 70 -0.13 1.67 12.42
CA ALA A 70 -1.22 2.14 13.27
C ALA A 70 -1.02 3.59 13.77
N LEU A 71 -0.76 4.50 12.82
CA LEU A 71 -0.57 5.93 13.11
C LEU A 71 -1.77 6.53 13.88
N ASP A 72 -2.96 5.96 13.66
CA ASP A 72 -4.20 6.14 14.43
C ASP A 72 -5.24 5.10 13.92
N ASP A 73 -6.23 4.72 14.73
CA ASP A 73 -7.30 3.74 14.42
C ASP A 73 -8.07 4.07 13.12
N ARG A 74 -8.05 5.34 12.70
CA ARG A 74 -8.81 5.84 11.55
C ARG A 74 -7.96 6.02 10.29
N THR A 75 -6.63 6.07 10.40
CA THR A 75 -5.73 6.43 9.27
C THR A 75 -5.88 5.46 8.11
N ALA A 76 -5.90 4.14 8.38
CA ALA A 76 -6.07 3.13 7.34
C ALA A 76 -7.45 3.21 6.67
N ALA A 77 -8.51 3.48 7.44
CA ALA A 77 -9.86 3.61 6.89
C ALA A 77 -10.00 4.87 6.01
N GLU A 78 -9.43 5.98 6.45
CA GLU A 78 -9.41 7.23 5.69
C GLU A 78 -8.60 7.10 4.40
N LEU A 79 -7.44 6.43 4.45
CA LEU A 79 -6.62 6.16 3.28
C LEU A 79 -7.34 5.20 2.31
N ALA A 80 -7.98 4.14 2.80
CA ALA A 80 -8.76 3.23 1.95
C ALA A 80 -9.87 3.97 1.21
N ALA A 81 -10.62 4.85 1.90
CA ALA A 81 -11.65 5.67 1.28
C ALA A 81 -11.06 6.62 0.22
N ALA A 82 -9.91 7.24 0.50
CA ALA A 82 -9.23 8.11 -0.45
C ALA A 82 -8.71 7.36 -1.70
N ILE A 83 -8.18 6.15 -1.54
CA ILE A 83 -7.79 5.28 -2.66
C ILE A 83 -9.01 4.89 -3.50
N GLY A 84 -10.15 4.59 -2.87
CA GLY A 84 -11.39 4.33 -3.60
C GLY A 84 -11.82 5.52 -4.47
N VAL A 85 -11.78 6.74 -3.93
CA VAL A 85 -12.05 7.97 -4.70
C VAL A 85 -11.02 8.20 -5.80
N MET A 86 -9.75 7.89 -5.55
CA MET A 86 -8.68 8.00 -6.54
C MET A 86 -8.94 7.08 -7.73
N LEU A 87 -9.30 5.81 -7.50
CA LEU A 87 -9.63 4.86 -8.56
C LEU A 87 -10.91 5.26 -9.30
N ASP A 88 -11.96 5.68 -8.58
CA ASP A 88 -13.21 6.15 -9.19
C ASP A 88 -13.01 7.39 -10.07
N ARG A 89 -12.00 8.21 -9.80
CA ARG A 89 -11.71 9.44 -10.55
C ARG A 89 -10.51 9.35 -11.48
N ASP A 90 -9.89 8.18 -11.63
CA ASP A 90 -8.73 8.02 -12.48
C ASP A 90 -9.15 8.16 -13.96
N PRO A 91 -8.68 9.18 -14.69
CA PRO A 91 -9.06 9.40 -16.09
C PRO A 91 -8.57 8.29 -17.03
N ARG A 92 -7.67 7.43 -16.56
CA ARG A 92 -7.15 6.26 -17.32
C ARG A 92 -8.09 5.07 -17.25
N ILE A 93 -9.12 5.11 -16.40
CA ILE A 93 -10.12 4.06 -16.25
C ILE A 93 -11.41 4.53 -16.93
N ALA A 94 -11.87 3.75 -17.90
CA ALA A 94 -13.18 3.98 -18.51
C ALA A 94 -14.28 3.89 -17.44
N GLU A 95 -15.31 4.74 -17.53
CA GLU A 95 -16.35 4.86 -16.50
C GLU A 95 -17.04 3.52 -16.19
N ASP A 96 -17.29 2.71 -17.22
CA ASP A 96 -17.88 1.37 -17.14
C ASP A 96 -16.95 0.30 -16.55
N ARG A 97 -15.68 0.64 -16.31
CA ARG A 97 -14.64 -0.27 -15.80
C ARG A 97 -14.21 0.03 -14.37
N ARG A 98 -14.74 1.07 -13.74
CA ARG A 98 -14.35 1.48 -12.38
C ARG A 98 -14.63 0.41 -11.33
N ASP A 99 -15.79 -0.25 -11.41
CA ASP A 99 -16.12 -1.35 -10.51
C ASP A 99 -15.17 -2.55 -10.67
N LEU A 100 -14.78 -2.85 -11.91
CA LEU A 100 -13.81 -3.89 -12.21
C LEU A 100 -12.44 -3.53 -11.63
N ALA A 101 -11.96 -2.30 -11.82
CA ALA A 101 -10.70 -1.83 -11.28
C ALA A 101 -10.68 -1.88 -9.74
N ALA A 102 -11.78 -1.50 -9.08
CA ALA A 102 -11.92 -1.64 -7.64
C ALA A 102 -11.86 -3.10 -7.17
N SER A 103 -12.52 -4.01 -7.89
CA SER A 103 -12.44 -5.45 -7.62
C SER A 103 -11.02 -5.99 -7.78
N GLN A 104 -10.35 -5.65 -8.88
CA GLN A 104 -8.97 -6.05 -9.13
C GLN A 104 -8.03 -5.53 -8.03
N PHE A 105 -8.15 -4.25 -7.66
CA PHE A 105 -7.36 -3.68 -6.56
C PHE A 105 -7.58 -4.44 -5.25
N ASN A 106 -8.82 -4.79 -4.91
CA ASN A 106 -9.12 -5.55 -3.69
C ASN A 106 -8.50 -6.95 -3.71
N GLU A 107 -8.49 -7.63 -4.85
CA GLU A 107 -7.80 -8.92 -5.02
C GLU A 107 -6.29 -8.78 -4.74
N ARG A 108 -5.65 -7.75 -5.30
CA ARG A 108 -4.22 -7.47 -5.06
C ARG A 108 -3.98 -7.17 -3.58
N LEU A 109 -4.81 -6.32 -2.98
CA LEU A 109 -4.70 -5.96 -1.56
C LEU A 109 -4.77 -7.19 -0.64
N LEU A 110 -5.68 -8.13 -0.91
CA LEU A 110 -5.82 -9.36 -0.14
C LEU A 110 -4.57 -10.25 -0.30
N ALA A 111 -4.12 -10.49 -1.53
CA ALA A 111 -2.95 -11.32 -1.79
C ALA A 111 -1.66 -10.73 -1.18
N TYR A 112 -1.45 -9.41 -1.30
CA TYR A 112 -0.33 -8.75 -0.62
C TYR A 112 -0.45 -8.86 0.89
N ARG A 113 -1.65 -8.69 1.48
CA ARG A 113 -1.84 -8.85 2.92
C ARG A 113 -1.42 -10.23 3.40
N GLU A 114 -1.85 -11.28 2.70
CA GLU A 114 -1.47 -12.66 3.02
C GLU A 114 0.05 -12.84 2.95
N ALA A 115 0.70 -12.32 1.91
CA ALA A 115 2.14 -12.37 1.76
C ALA A 115 2.89 -11.62 2.89
N PHE A 116 2.39 -10.46 3.32
CA PHE A 116 2.95 -9.69 4.44
C PHE A 116 2.82 -10.41 5.79
N GLN A 117 1.79 -11.24 5.96
CA GLN A 117 1.53 -11.97 7.20
C GLN A 117 2.32 -13.28 7.32
N LEU A 118 3.12 -13.64 6.31
CA LEU A 118 3.97 -14.83 6.35
C LEU A 118 5.09 -14.66 7.40
N ARG A 119 5.01 -15.41 8.50
CA ARG A 119 5.96 -15.32 9.63
C ARG A 119 6.88 -16.54 9.77
N SER A 120 6.63 -17.63 9.05
CA SER A 120 7.36 -18.88 9.21
C SER A 120 7.30 -19.71 7.93
N GLY A 121 8.43 -20.31 7.55
CA GLY A 121 8.53 -21.16 6.38
C GLY A 121 9.86 -20.99 5.65
N PRO A 122 10.08 -21.75 4.56
CA PRO A 122 11.29 -21.64 3.76
C PRO A 122 11.33 -20.39 2.86
N ILE A 123 10.24 -19.62 2.80
CA ILE A 123 10.05 -18.43 1.95
C ILE A 123 9.86 -17.24 2.87
N THR A 124 10.54 -16.13 2.60
CA THR A 124 10.40 -14.88 3.37
C THR A 124 9.14 -14.12 2.95
N SER A 125 8.65 -13.19 3.78
CA SER A 125 7.54 -12.31 3.40
C SER A 125 7.89 -11.46 2.17
N ALA A 126 9.14 -11.00 2.06
CA ALA A 126 9.65 -10.28 0.89
C ALA A 126 9.54 -11.14 -0.38
N ASP A 127 9.98 -12.40 -0.33
CA ASP A 127 9.85 -13.34 -1.44
C ASP A 127 8.38 -13.56 -1.84
N ALA A 128 7.50 -13.71 -0.85
CA ALA A 128 6.07 -13.90 -1.09
C ALA A 128 5.43 -12.69 -1.78
N VAL A 129 5.78 -11.47 -1.34
CA VAL A 129 5.31 -10.21 -1.92
C VAL A 129 5.86 -10.00 -3.34
N GLY A 130 7.14 -10.30 -3.58
CA GLY A 130 7.74 -10.26 -4.92
C GLY A 130 7.10 -11.25 -5.88
N ARG A 131 6.85 -12.49 -5.44
CA ARG A 131 6.13 -13.51 -6.23
C ARG A 131 4.69 -13.09 -6.52
N CYS A 132 4.04 -12.41 -5.59
CA CYS A 132 2.68 -11.90 -5.76
C CYS A 132 2.60 -10.88 -6.90
N LEU A 133 3.52 -9.90 -6.93
CA LEU A 133 3.62 -8.94 -8.06
C LEU A 133 3.79 -9.67 -9.39
N LEU A 134 4.77 -10.58 -9.46
CA LEU A 134 5.09 -11.30 -10.69
C LEU A 134 3.90 -12.15 -11.16
N ALA A 135 3.16 -12.79 -10.24
CA ALA A 135 2.00 -13.60 -10.57
C ALA A 135 0.83 -12.77 -11.10
N PHE A 136 0.58 -11.57 -10.58
CA PHE A 136 -0.46 -10.69 -11.13
C PHE A 136 -0.04 -10.11 -12.49
N ALA A 137 1.22 -9.71 -12.63
CA ALA A 137 1.74 -9.21 -13.89
C ALA A 137 1.73 -10.26 -15.00
N SER A 138 1.78 -11.55 -14.67
CA SER A 138 1.75 -12.65 -15.65
C SER A 138 0.37 -13.27 -15.88
N ASP A 139 -0.71 -12.66 -15.39
CA ASP A 139 -2.06 -13.25 -15.40
C ASP A 139 -2.10 -14.68 -14.80
N GLY A 140 -1.27 -14.92 -13.79
CA GLY A 140 -1.14 -16.22 -13.13
C GLY A 140 -0.32 -17.26 -13.91
N ALA A 141 0.26 -16.90 -15.07
CA ALA A 141 1.22 -17.76 -15.76
C ALA A 141 2.49 -17.93 -14.91
N ARG A 142 3.14 -19.10 -15.00
CA ARG A 142 4.38 -19.35 -14.26
C ARG A 142 5.44 -18.34 -14.69
N THR A 143 5.86 -17.48 -13.75
CA THR A 143 6.96 -16.52 -13.92
C THR A 143 8.34 -17.19 -13.77
N ALA A 144 8.47 -18.43 -14.23
CA ALA A 144 9.70 -19.21 -14.07
C ALA A 144 10.85 -18.50 -14.79
N GLY A 145 11.80 -17.95 -14.03
CA GLY A 145 12.94 -17.19 -14.55
C GLY A 145 12.81 -15.66 -14.43
N ALA A 146 11.65 -15.14 -14.03
CA ALA A 146 11.51 -13.70 -13.77
C ALA A 146 12.42 -13.27 -12.60
N PRO A 147 13.08 -12.10 -12.65
CA PRO A 147 14.06 -11.70 -11.64
C PRO A 147 13.40 -11.34 -10.29
N LEU A 148 13.15 -12.34 -9.44
CA LEU A 148 12.50 -12.14 -8.14
C LEU A 148 13.22 -11.12 -7.25
N ALA A 149 14.55 -11.09 -7.29
CA ALA A 149 15.34 -10.14 -6.52
C ALA A 149 15.00 -8.68 -6.86
N TYR A 150 14.84 -8.37 -8.15
CA TYR A 150 14.48 -7.03 -8.58
C TYR A 150 13.02 -6.68 -8.24
N ALA A 151 12.10 -7.66 -8.34
CA ALA A 151 10.73 -7.47 -7.87
C ALA A 151 10.68 -7.09 -6.38
N ILE A 152 11.50 -7.75 -5.55
CA ILE A 152 11.61 -7.43 -4.12
C ILE A 152 12.17 -6.02 -3.93
N GLU A 153 13.30 -5.69 -4.56
CA GLU A 153 13.93 -4.37 -4.47
C GLU A 153 12.96 -3.24 -4.88
N LEU A 154 12.21 -3.46 -5.96
CA LEU A 154 11.20 -2.52 -6.43
C LEU A 154 10.10 -2.28 -5.38
N LEU A 155 9.56 -3.34 -4.80
CA LEU A 155 8.49 -3.23 -3.80
C LEU A 155 9.00 -2.67 -2.46
N GLU A 156 10.27 -2.91 -2.11
CA GLU A 156 10.94 -2.25 -0.98
C GLU A 156 11.09 -0.74 -1.19
N ARG A 157 11.46 -0.30 -2.41
CA ARG A 157 11.47 1.13 -2.76
C ARG A 157 10.07 1.74 -2.61
N TYR A 158 9.03 1.06 -3.11
CA TYR A 158 7.65 1.54 -2.96
C TYR A 158 7.19 1.57 -1.50
N ALA A 159 7.60 0.59 -0.68
CA ALA A 159 7.33 0.60 0.75
C ALA A 159 8.01 1.79 1.45
N ALA A 160 9.27 2.08 1.12
CA ALA A 160 10.00 3.22 1.68
C ALA A 160 9.35 4.57 1.29
N GLU A 161 8.97 4.72 0.02
CA GLU A 161 8.27 5.91 -0.47
C GLU A 161 6.90 6.08 0.20
N ALA A 162 6.13 5.00 0.34
CA ALA A 162 4.83 5.02 1.00
C ALA A 162 4.96 5.40 2.49
N SER A 163 5.94 4.84 3.20
CA SER A 163 6.25 5.22 4.58
C SER A 163 6.61 6.70 4.70
N ALA A 164 7.41 7.23 3.78
CA ALA A 164 7.77 8.65 3.77
C ALA A 164 6.55 9.56 3.50
N LEU A 165 5.63 9.15 2.61
CA LEU A 165 4.37 9.87 2.37
C LEU A 165 3.47 9.86 3.60
N LEU A 166 3.32 8.72 4.26
CA LEU A 166 2.54 8.55 5.48
C LEU A 166 3.11 9.42 6.61
N ALA A 167 4.42 9.34 6.84
CA ALA A 167 5.12 10.13 7.86
C ALA A 167 4.96 11.63 7.63
N LYS A 168 5.08 12.08 6.37
CA LYS A 168 4.90 13.50 6.01
C LYS A 168 3.46 13.98 6.25
N ALA A 169 2.46 13.14 6.01
CA ALA A 169 1.05 13.53 6.10
C ALA A 169 0.47 13.42 7.52
N TYR A 170 0.86 12.38 8.26
CA TYR A 170 0.27 12.04 9.56
C TYR A 170 1.24 12.20 10.74
N GLY A 171 2.53 12.39 10.48
CA GLY A 171 3.59 12.39 11.49
C GLY A 171 4.32 11.04 11.54
N GLU A 172 5.48 11.02 12.19
CA GLU A 172 6.23 9.78 12.40
C GLU A 172 5.51 8.86 13.37
N VAL A 173 5.58 7.56 13.09
CA VAL A 173 5.07 6.53 13.98
C VAL A 173 5.92 6.55 15.25
N GLN A 174 5.34 7.06 16.34
CA GLN A 174 5.89 6.77 17.66
C GLN A 174 5.36 5.42 18.08
N LEU A 175 6.09 4.35 17.72
CA LEU A 175 5.96 3.11 18.46
C LEU A 175 6.24 3.47 19.93
N PRO A 176 5.40 3.06 20.90
CA PRO A 176 5.83 3.10 22.28
C PRO A 176 7.18 2.38 22.32
N GLU A 177 8.21 3.03 22.87
CA GLU A 177 9.51 2.38 23.13
C GLU A 177 9.22 0.97 23.61
N ASP A 178 9.78 -0.04 22.94
CA ASP A 178 9.65 -1.45 23.27
C ASP A 178 9.63 -1.60 24.79
N VAL A 179 8.44 -1.67 25.39
CA VAL A 179 8.32 -1.91 26.82
C VAL A 179 8.50 -3.41 26.93
N PRO A 180 9.65 -3.92 27.38
CA PRO A 180 9.81 -5.35 27.51
C PRO A 180 8.71 -5.87 28.46
N PRO A 181 8.16 -7.08 28.22
CA PRO A 181 7.05 -7.65 28.99
C PRO A 181 7.27 -7.65 30.52
N SER A 182 8.53 -7.55 30.95
CA SER A 182 8.95 -7.47 32.35
C SER A 182 8.49 -6.19 33.07
N VAL A 183 8.23 -5.09 32.38
CA VAL A 183 7.81 -3.81 33.02
C VAL A 183 6.32 -3.82 33.37
N LEU A 184 5.50 -4.56 32.63
CA LEU A 184 4.05 -4.67 32.88
C LEU A 184 3.69 -5.55 34.08
N ARG A 185 4.61 -6.40 34.56
CA ARG A 185 4.39 -7.24 35.76
C ARG A 185 4.78 -6.55 37.06
N ALA A 186 5.67 -5.55 37.03
CA ALA A 186 6.11 -4.84 38.23
C ALA A 186 5.08 -3.82 38.75
N SER A 187 4.13 -3.38 37.91
CA SER A 187 3.09 -2.41 38.26
C SER A 187 1.78 -3.04 38.78
N GLN A 188 1.68 -4.38 38.82
CA GLN A 188 0.52 -5.10 39.38
C GLN A 188 0.84 -5.92 40.64
N GLY A 189 2.06 -5.83 41.17
CA GLY A 189 2.46 -6.47 42.41
C GLY A 189 2.93 -5.44 43.44
N GLY A 190 1.97 -4.81 44.12
CA GLY A 190 2.20 -4.23 45.44
C GLY A 190 2.28 -5.31 46.50
#